data_AF-Q7N021-F1
#
_entry.id   AF-Q7N021-F1
#
_cell.length_a   1.000
_cell.length_b   1.000
_cell.length_c   1.000
_cell.angle_alpha   90.00
_cell.angle_beta   90.00
_cell.angle_gamma   90.00
#
_symmetry.space_group_name_H-M   'P 1'
#
loop_
_entity.id
_entity.type
_entity.pdbx_description
1 polymer ?
#
loop_
_entity_poly.entity_id
_entity_poly.type
_entity_poly.pdbx_seq_one_letter_code
_entity_poly.pdbx_strand_id
1 'polypeptide(L)' 'MVNNIDVTLRDGGYLNNFNFTTEYAIKHVEALTKSGVEWFEIGYRNGSFNRHSAPYF' A
#
# COMPACT_ATOMS: atom_id res chain seq x y z
N MET A 1 -10.99 -20.63 -7.65
CA MET A 1 -11.31 -19.19 -7.63
C MET A 1 -10.06 -18.48 -7.13
N VAL A 2 -9.60 -17.44 -7.84
CA VAL A 2 -8.40 -16.67 -7.47
C VAL A 2 -8.87 -15.32 -6.94
N ASN A 3 -8.39 -14.93 -5.76
CA ASN A 3 -8.67 -13.63 -5.17
C ASN A 3 -7.41 -12.77 -5.27
N ASN A 4 -7.55 -11.58 -5.87
CA ASN A 4 -6.45 -10.63 -6.01
C ASN A 4 -6.55 -9.57 -4.90
N ILE A 5 -5.39 -9.17 -4.38
CA ILE A 5 -5.24 -8.07 -3.45
C ILE A 5 -4.21 -7.09 -4.02
N ASP A 6 -4.56 -5.80 -4.08
CA ASP A 6 -3.59 -4.74 -4.34
C ASP A 6 -2.88 -4.37 -3.04
N VAL A 7 -1.55 -4.38 -3.07
CA VAL A 7 -0.70 -4.03 -1.91
C VAL A 7 0.16 -2.80 -2.18
N THR A 8 -0.15 -2.04 -3.24
CA THR A 8 0.72 -0.98 -3.76
C THR A 8 0.99 0.11 -2.72
N LEU A 9 -0.06 0.58 -2.02
CA LEU A 9 0.09 1.65 -1.02
C LEU A 9 0.85 1.18 0.22
N ARG A 10 0.69 -0.08 0.64
CA ARG A 10 1.43 -0.65 1.76
C ARG A 10 2.88 -0.97 1.41
N ASP A 11 3.10 -1.70 0.32
CA ASP A 11 4.43 -2.22 -0.05
C ASP A 11 5.28 -1.14 -0.73
N GLY A 12 4.69 -0.38 -1.64
CA GLY A 12 5.31 0.84 -2.17
C GLY A 12 5.53 1.89 -1.10
N GLY A 13 4.62 1.97 -0.11
CA GLY A 13 4.78 2.85 1.05
C GLY A 13 5.99 2.47 1.91
N TYR A 14 6.27 1.17 2.09
CA TYR A 14 7.47 0.72 2.79
C TYR A 14 8.77 1.20 2.12
N LEU A 15 8.82 1.19 0.78
CA LEU A 15 9.98 1.67 0.01
C LEU A 15 10.07 3.20 -0.02
N ASN A 16 8.92 3.89 -0.16
CA ASN A 16 8.82 5.34 -0.32
C ASN A 16 8.48 6.09 0.98
N ASN A 17 8.73 5.51 2.16
CA ASN A 17 8.40 6.10 3.47
C ASN A 17 6.95 6.60 3.60
N PHE A 18 6.00 5.92 2.97
CA PHE A 18 4.58 6.28 2.89
C PHE A 18 4.34 7.70 2.34
N ASN A 19 5.27 8.20 1.54
CA ASN A 19 5.22 9.54 0.94
C ASN A 19 4.39 9.55 -0.35
N PHE A 20 3.12 9.18 -0.23
CA PHE A 20 2.10 9.40 -1.25
C PHE A 20 1.25 10.59 -0.84
N THR A 21 0.86 11.43 -1.80
CA THR A 21 -0.16 12.43 -1.50
C THR A 21 -1.51 11.76 -1.29
N THR A 22 -2.37 12.37 -0.48
CA THR A 22 -3.73 11.89 -0.24
C THR A 22 -4.51 11.76 -1.56
N GLU A 23 -4.33 12.70 -2.48
CA GLU A 23 -4.99 12.69 -3.79
C GLU A 23 -4.54 11.50 -4.64
N TYR A 24 -3.25 11.15 -4.60
CA TYR A 24 -2.75 9.96 -5.29
C TYR A 24 -3.37 8.69 -4.69
N ALA A 25 -3.36 8.55 -3.36
CA ALA A 25 -3.91 7.37 -2.69
C ALA A 25 -5.40 7.17 -3.01
N ILE A 26 -6.20 8.24 -2.99
CA ILE A 26 -7.61 8.21 -3.36
C ILE A 26 -7.79 7.79 -4.82
N LYS A 27 -7.09 8.44 -5.76
CA LYS A 27 -7.19 8.11 -7.19
C LYS A 27 -6.78 6.68 -7.50
N HIS A 28 -5.78 6.15 -6.78
CA HIS A 28 -5.34 4.76 -6.90
C HIS A 28 -6.45 3.79 -6.50
N VAL A 29 -7.05 3.98 -5.32
CA VAL A 29 -8.17 3.13 -4.84
C VAL A 29 -9.39 3.24 -5.77
N GLU A 30 -9.73 4.45 -6.25
CA GLU A 30 -10.81 4.63 -7.22
C GLU A 30 -10.57 3.87 -8.53
N ALA A 31 -9.33 3.89 -9.04
CA ALA A 31 -8.96 3.19 -10.26
C ALA A 31 -9.07 1.67 -10.08
N LEU A 32 -8.60 1.14 -8.95
CA LEU A 32 -8.69 -0.28 -8.60
C LEU A 32 -10.14 -0.74 -8.41
N THR A 33 -10.96 0.10 -7.80
CA THR A 33 -12.40 -0.17 -7.65
C THR A 33 -13.06 -0.28 -9.03
N LYS A 34 -12.73 0.64 -9.95
CA LYS A 34 -13.24 0.62 -11.34
C LYS A 34 -12.75 -0.58 -12.14
N SER A 35 -11.59 -1.15 -11.81
CA SER A 35 -11.05 -2.35 -12.48
C SER A 35 -11.54 -3.67 -11.87
N GLY A 36 -12.37 -3.62 -10.82
CA GLY A 36 -12.95 -4.81 -10.19
C GLY A 36 -12.02 -5.51 -9.19
N VAL A 37 -10.99 -4.82 -8.69
CA VAL A 37 -10.19 -5.34 -7.56
C VAL A 37 -10.99 -5.13 -6.28
N GLU A 38 -11.11 -6.18 -5.46
CA GLU A 38 -11.97 -6.17 -4.27
C GLU A 38 -11.22 -5.91 -2.96
N TRP A 39 -9.92 -6.22 -2.92
CA TRP A 39 -9.10 -6.15 -1.71
C TRP A 39 -7.92 -5.22 -1.92
N PHE A 40 -7.71 -4.32 -0.95
CA PHE A 40 -6.63 -3.33 -0.97
C PHE A 40 -5.96 -3.26 0.41
N GLU A 41 -4.64 -3.37 0.45
CA GLU A 41 -3.84 -3.12 1.65
C GLU A 41 -3.26 -1.70 1.58
N ILE A 42 -3.76 -0.80 2.44
CA ILE A 42 -3.45 0.63 2.36
C ILE A 42 -2.28 1.09 3.25
N GLY A 43 -1.80 0.24 4.17
CA GLY A 43 -0.68 0.55 5.05
C GLY A 43 -0.71 -0.18 6.40
N TYR A 44 0.26 0.13 7.26
CA TYR A 44 0.35 -0.45 8.61
C TYR A 44 -0.50 0.32 9.62
N ARG A 45 -1.27 -0.40 10.45
CA ARG A 45 -2.16 0.20 11.45
C ARG A 45 -1.43 0.94 12.59
N ASN A 46 -0.11 0.78 12.73
CA ASN A 46 0.72 1.38 13.80
C ASN A 46 2.04 2.00 13.27
N GLY A 47 2.08 2.41 12.00
CA GLY A 47 3.31 2.92 11.36
C GLY A 47 4.26 1.83 10.87
N SER A 48 5.28 2.22 10.10
CA SER A 48 6.31 1.31 9.61
C SER A 48 7.24 0.88 10.74
N PHE A 49 7.60 -0.40 10.80
CA PHE A 49 8.61 -0.92 11.72
C PHE A 49 9.86 -0.01 11.71
N ASN A 50 10.39 0.31 12.90
CA ASN A 50 11.66 1.04 13.02
C ASN A 50 12.72 0.35 12.14
N ARG A 51 13.21 1.05 11.11
CA ARG A 51 14.21 0.53 10.15
C ARG A 51 15.53 0.08 10.80
N HIS A 52 15.75 0.38 12.08
CA HIS A 52 16.98 0.07 12.79
C HIS A 52 17.21 -1.42 13.10
N SER A 53 16.32 -2.33 12.68
CA SER A 53 16.44 -3.77 13.03
C SER A 53 16.39 -4.73 11.84
N ALA A 54 16.30 -4.25 10.60
CA ALA A 54 16.26 -5.11 9.41
C ALA A 54 17.62 -5.04 8.69
N PRO A 55 18.55 -5.99 8.93
CA PRO A 55 19.92 -5.90 8.41
C PRO A 55 20.07 -6.16 6.90
N TYR A 56 19.00 -6.42 6.15
CA TYR A 56 19.12 -6.86 4.76
C TYR A 56 17.96 -6.43 3.88
N PHE A 57 17.70 -5.12 3.72
CA PHE A 57 17.10 -4.51 2.53
C PHE A 57 17.53 -3.04 2.43
#